data_AF-A0A1S3AFT3-F1
#
_entry.id   AF-A0A1S3AFT3-F1
#
_cell.length_a   1.000
_cell.length_b   1.000
_cell.length_c   1.000
_cell.angle_alpha   90.00
_cell.angle_beta   90.00
_cell.angle_gamma   90.00
#
_symmetry.space_group_name_H-M   'P 1'
#
loop_
_entity.id
_entity.type
_entity.pdbx_description
1 polymer ?
#
loop_
_entity_poly.entity_id
_entity_poly.type
_entity_poly.pdbx_seq_one_letter_code
_entity_poly.pdbx_strand_id
1 'polypeptide(L)'
;MNLGSTVIQPHIRGHIFLGVDKVMEDTVRLYYHAYRFYSSMGLHLLKSFNVLEEVGMFLCELSEEKQEGYFRLLKFLKGNYKGDMSFPKHDRTPPKWKGVLGAMEYARNLEKVLDEAVRILYRKASRTGKSVLCDLLRTHFLDGEHVQEQIQAHMDNV
;
A
#
# COMPACT_ATOMS: atom_id res chain seq x y z
N MET A 1 -4.01 8.16 32.67
CA MET A 1 -3.53 6.91 32.06
C MET A 1 -3.58 7.08 30.55
N ASN A 2 -2.44 7.35 29.92
CA ASN A 2 -2.38 7.67 28.49
C ASN A 2 -2.00 6.39 27.75
N LEU A 3 -3.00 5.65 27.24
CA LEU A 3 -2.76 4.47 26.42
C LEU A 3 -2.21 4.94 25.07
N GLY A 4 -0.89 4.84 24.95
CA GLY A 4 -0.14 5.03 23.70
C GLY A 4 -0.72 4.13 22.61
N SER A 5 -1.62 4.71 21.82
CA SER A 5 -2.16 4.07 20.62
C SER A 5 -1.14 4.33 19.51
N THR A 6 -0.21 3.39 19.36
CA THR A 6 0.77 3.36 18.28
C THR A 6 0.04 3.40 16.95
N VAL A 7 0.08 4.54 16.27
CA VAL A 7 -0.14 4.57 14.81
C VAL A 7 0.90 3.61 14.25
N ILE A 8 0.47 2.45 13.74
CA ILE A 8 1.38 1.49 13.11
C ILE A 8 1.90 2.16 11.84
N GLN A 9 3.03 2.86 11.99
CA GLN A 9 3.75 3.43 10.87
C GLN A 9 4.24 2.27 10.00
N PRO A 10 3.97 2.29 8.69
CA PRO A 10 4.50 1.30 7.78
C PRO A 10 6.03 1.44 7.77
N HIS A 11 6.76 0.35 8.02
CA HIS A 11 8.23 0.33 8.10
C HIS A 11 8.78 -0.84 7.29
N ILE A 12 9.84 -0.60 6.52
CA ILE A 12 10.45 -1.61 5.62
C ILE A 12 11.80 -2.12 6.15
N ARG A 13 12.27 -1.61 7.29
CA ARG A 13 13.69 -1.65 7.74
C ARG A 13 14.33 -3.05 7.83
N GLY A 14 13.56 -4.14 7.70
CA GLY A 14 14.04 -5.53 7.68
C GLY A 14 14.13 -6.24 6.31
N HIS A 15 13.68 -5.65 5.20
CA HIS A 15 13.49 -6.40 3.93
C HIS A 15 14.78 -6.74 3.17
N ILE A 16 15.91 -6.10 3.49
CA ILE A 16 17.17 -6.26 2.74
C ILE A 16 17.69 -7.71 2.82
N PHE A 17 17.52 -8.39 3.95
CA PHE A 17 18.04 -9.75 4.18
C PHE A 17 17.04 -10.88 3.84
N LEU A 18 15.79 -10.54 3.51
CA LEU A 18 14.73 -11.52 3.25
C LEU A 18 14.80 -12.08 1.82
N GLY A 19 14.36 -13.32 1.61
CA GLY A 19 14.20 -13.91 0.27
C GLY A 19 13.12 -13.21 -0.56
N VAL A 20 13.13 -13.41 -1.89
CA VAL A 20 12.16 -12.78 -2.81
C VAL A 20 10.72 -13.06 -2.37
N ASP A 21 10.42 -14.31 -2.01
CA ASP A 21 9.06 -14.73 -1.68
C ASP A 21 8.56 -14.04 -0.40
N LYS A 22 9.43 -13.90 0.60
CA LYS A 22 9.10 -13.19 1.84
C LYS A 22 8.86 -11.70 1.60
N VAL A 23 9.71 -11.05 0.79
CA VAL A 23 9.49 -9.65 0.38
C VAL A 23 8.17 -9.53 -0.38
N MET A 24 7.85 -10.49 -1.26
CA MET A 24 6.59 -10.51 -2.00
C MET A 24 5.37 -10.63 -1.10
N GLU A 25 5.40 -11.53 -0.10
CA GLU A 25 4.34 -11.64 0.92
C GLU A 25 4.14 -10.34 1.69
N ASP A 26 5.23 -9.68 2.09
CA ASP A 26 5.15 -8.42 2.82
C ASP A 26 4.66 -7.28 1.92
N THR A 27 5.04 -7.24 0.64
CA THR A 27 4.47 -6.30 -0.35
C THR A 27 2.98 -6.55 -0.55
N VAL A 28 2.52 -7.81 -0.65
CA VAL A 28 1.09 -8.15 -0.73
C VAL A 28 0.32 -7.63 0.49
N ARG A 29 0.90 -7.75 1.69
CA ARG A 29 0.32 -7.20 2.93
C ARG A 29 0.21 -5.68 2.89
N LEU A 30 1.25 -5.01 2.42
CA LEU A 30 1.26 -3.54 2.30
C LEU A 30 0.19 -3.04 1.32
N TYR A 31 0.05 -3.66 0.15
CA TYR A 31 -1.00 -3.29 -0.82
C TYR A 31 -2.40 -3.52 -0.26
N TYR A 32 -2.62 -4.63 0.45
CA TYR A 32 -3.88 -4.87 1.15
C TYR A 32 -4.18 -3.79 2.20
N HIS A 33 -3.18 -3.45 3.00
CA HIS A 33 -3.32 -2.41 4.04
C HIS A 33 -3.66 -1.06 3.42
N ALA A 34 -2.99 -0.67 2.34
CA ALA A 34 -3.25 0.57 1.63
C ALA A 34 -4.65 0.62 1.02
N TYR A 35 -5.07 -0.46 0.35
CA TYR A 35 -6.45 -0.62 -0.12
C TYR A 35 -7.47 -0.39 1.01
N ARG A 36 -7.29 -1.04 2.16
CA ARG A 36 -8.21 -0.92 3.31
C ARG A 36 -8.18 0.48 3.92
N PHE A 37 -7.01 1.09 4.01
CA PHE A 37 -6.83 2.45 4.51
C PHE A 37 -7.58 3.46 3.62
N TYR A 38 -7.28 3.47 2.31
CA TYR A 38 -7.86 4.40 1.36
C TYR A 38 -9.36 4.24 1.21
N SER A 39 -9.85 3.00 1.12
CA SER A 39 -11.29 2.74 1.05
C SER A 39 -12.01 3.27 2.31
N SER A 40 -11.45 3.02 3.49
CA SER A 40 -12.07 3.49 4.74
C SER A 40 -12.04 5.01 4.87
N MET A 41 -10.95 5.66 4.45
CA MET A 41 -10.78 7.10 4.55
C MET A 41 -11.62 7.84 3.51
N GLY A 42 -11.58 7.40 2.25
CA GLY A 42 -12.35 7.99 1.16
C GLY A 42 -13.85 7.97 1.45
N LEU A 43 -14.39 6.81 1.85
CA LEU A 43 -15.79 6.68 2.25
C LEU A 43 -16.17 7.50 3.49
N HIS A 44 -15.21 7.79 4.38
CA HIS A 44 -15.45 8.66 5.52
C HIS A 44 -15.56 10.13 5.09
N LEU A 45 -14.67 10.59 4.22
CA LEU A 45 -14.64 11.96 3.72
C LEU A 45 -15.84 12.28 2.80
N LEU A 46 -16.26 11.33 1.96
CA LEU A 46 -17.45 11.49 1.12
C LEU A 46 -18.74 11.74 1.92
N LYS A 47 -18.81 11.29 3.17
CA LYS A 47 -19.97 11.51 4.05
C LYS A 47 -20.02 12.92 4.66
N SER A 48 -18.95 13.71 4.52
CA SER A 48 -18.80 14.98 5.23
C SER A 48 -19.39 16.21 4.53
N PHE A 49 -19.95 16.06 3.31
CA PHE A 49 -20.65 17.10 2.53
C PHE A 49 -19.95 18.47 2.51
N ASN A 50 -18.62 18.49 2.44
CA ASN A 50 -17.80 19.70 2.52
C ASN A 50 -16.66 19.66 1.48
N VAL A 51 -15.71 20.59 1.58
CA VAL A 51 -14.52 20.71 0.71
C VAL A 51 -13.66 19.44 0.61
N LEU A 52 -13.90 18.43 1.43
CA LEU A 52 -13.15 17.17 1.46
C LEU A 52 -13.75 16.10 0.54
N GLU A 53 -14.85 16.38 -0.16
CA GLU A 53 -15.46 15.44 -1.12
C GLU A 53 -14.46 15.04 -2.22
N GLU A 54 -13.74 16.00 -2.79
CA GLU A 54 -12.71 15.75 -3.81
C GLU A 54 -11.59 14.82 -3.29
N VAL A 55 -11.12 15.09 -2.06
CA VAL A 55 -10.13 14.21 -1.39
C VAL A 55 -10.73 12.82 -1.14
N GLY A 56 -12.01 12.75 -0.79
CA GLY A 56 -12.73 11.50 -0.62
C GLY A 56 -12.80 10.67 -1.89
N MET A 57 -13.13 11.29 -3.02
CA MET A 57 -13.15 10.66 -4.35
C MET A 57 -11.76 10.15 -4.74
N PHE A 58 -10.74 11.01 -4.65
CA PHE A 58 -9.35 10.65 -4.93
C PHE A 58 -8.89 9.43 -4.12
N LEU A 59 -9.20 9.37 -2.81
CA LEU A 59 -8.83 8.22 -1.99
C LEU A 59 -9.63 6.96 -2.35
N CYS A 60 -10.88 7.09 -2.80
CA CYS A 60 -11.63 5.94 -3.30
C CYS A 60 -11.01 5.36 -4.58
N GLU A 61 -10.66 6.21 -5.56
CA GLU A 61 -9.97 5.81 -6.79
C GLU A 61 -8.63 5.13 -6.46
N LEU A 62 -7.83 5.75 -5.59
CA LEU A 62 -6.56 5.19 -5.15
C LEU A 62 -6.75 3.83 -4.44
N SER A 63 -7.87 3.63 -3.74
CA SER A 63 -8.18 2.35 -3.11
C SER A 63 -8.39 1.24 -4.14
N GLU A 64 -9.02 1.54 -5.28
CA GLU A 64 -9.23 0.59 -6.37
C GLU A 64 -7.90 0.20 -7.02
N GLU A 65 -7.02 1.16 -7.28
CA GLU A 65 -5.67 0.89 -7.78
C GLU A 65 -4.87 -0.02 -6.84
N LYS A 66 -4.91 0.25 -5.53
CA LYS A 66 -4.20 -0.59 -4.54
C LYS A 66 -4.83 -1.98 -4.45
N GLN A 67 -6.14 -2.09 -4.61
CA GLN A 67 -6.84 -3.37 -4.66
C GLN A 67 -6.42 -4.20 -5.88
N GLU A 68 -6.32 -3.57 -7.06
CA GLU A 68 -5.82 -4.23 -8.26
C GLU A 68 -4.37 -4.69 -8.09
N GLY A 69 -3.50 -3.82 -7.57
CA GLY A 69 -2.11 -4.17 -7.27
C GLY A 69 -2.00 -5.35 -6.31
N TYR A 70 -2.82 -5.36 -5.25
CA TYR A 70 -2.94 -6.49 -4.33
C TYR A 70 -3.31 -7.79 -5.06
N PHE A 71 -4.34 -7.78 -5.91
CA PHE A 71 -4.77 -8.98 -6.61
C PHE A 71 -3.75 -9.47 -7.64
N ARG A 72 -3.05 -8.57 -8.35
CA ARG A 72 -1.98 -8.93 -9.30
C ARG A 72 -0.84 -9.66 -8.58
N LEU A 73 -0.35 -9.10 -7.47
CA LEU A 73 0.70 -9.72 -6.66
C LEU A 73 0.22 -11.04 -6.04
N LEU A 74 -1.00 -11.07 -5.52
CA LEU A 74 -1.56 -12.29 -4.92
C LEU A 74 -1.72 -13.41 -5.96
N LYS A 75 -2.17 -13.09 -7.18
CA LYS A 75 -2.27 -14.05 -8.28
C LYS A 75 -0.91 -14.61 -8.66
N PHE A 76 0.10 -13.75 -8.79
CA PHE A 76 1.47 -14.17 -9.07
C PHE A 76 2.00 -15.08 -7.95
N LEU A 77 1.82 -14.67 -6.70
CA LEU A 77 2.22 -15.41 -5.51
C LEU A 77 1.55 -16.80 -5.49
N LYS A 78 0.23 -16.90 -5.68
CA LYS A 78 -0.49 -18.18 -5.77
C LYS A 78 -0.05 -19.09 -6.92
N GLY A 79 0.18 -18.52 -8.10
CA GLY A 79 0.53 -19.30 -9.30
C GLY A 79 1.93 -19.90 -9.27
N ASN A 80 2.85 -19.31 -8.48
CA ASN A 80 4.25 -19.71 -8.44
C ASN A 80 4.66 -20.45 -7.15
N TYR A 81 3.78 -20.52 -6.15
CA TYR A 81 4.07 -21.17 -4.87
C TYR A 81 3.48 -22.58 -4.81
N LYS A 82 4.33 -23.58 -4.56
CA LYS A 82 3.93 -24.98 -4.33
C LYS A 82 3.85 -25.37 -2.85
N GLY A 83 4.11 -24.41 -1.95
CA GLY A 83 4.06 -24.60 -0.50
C GLY A 83 2.73 -24.17 0.12
N ASP A 84 2.51 -24.55 1.38
CA ASP A 84 1.34 -24.14 2.15
C ASP A 84 1.47 -22.65 2.51
N MET A 85 0.80 -21.82 1.73
CA MET A 85 0.86 -20.38 1.92
C MET A 85 -0.16 -20.00 2.99
N SER A 86 0.33 -19.77 4.22
CA SER A 86 -0.51 -19.11 5.22
C SER A 86 -0.80 -17.71 4.71
N PHE A 87 -2.04 -17.46 4.26
CA PHE A 87 -2.47 -16.12 3.92
C PHE A 87 -2.09 -15.19 5.08
N PRO A 88 -1.59 -13.99 4.78
CA PRO A 88 -1.44 -12.99 5.81
C PRO A 88 -2.76 -12.88 6.58
N LYS A 89 -2.72 -13.09 7.89
CA LYS A 89 -3.87 -12.74 8.73
C LYS A 89 -4.04 -11.24 8.60
N HIS A 90 -4.99 -10.84 7.76
CA HIS A 90 -5.34 -9.46 7.55
C HIS A 90 -5.96 -8.92 8.83
N ASP A 91 -5.39 -7.85 9.37
CA ASP A 91 -6.12 -7.07 10.36
C ASP A 91 -7.39 -6.52 9.69
N ARG A 92 -8.54 -6.91 10.24
CA ARG A 92 -9.84 -6.48 9.70
C ARG A 92 -10.21 -5.10 10.20
N THR A 93 -9.54 -4.60 11.25
CA THR A 93 -9.83 -3.30 11.83
C THR A 93 -9.36 -2.20 10.88
N PRO A 94 -10.27 -1.28 10.48
CA PRO A 94 -9.87 -0.12 9.70
C PRO A 94 -8.82 0.69 10.49
N PRO A 95 -7.82 1.26 9.80
CA PRO A 95 -6.81 2.09 10.47
C PRO A 95 -7.48 3.26 11.20
N LYS A 96 -6.99 3.61 12.39
CA LYS A 96 -7.43 4.81 13.11
C LYS A 96 -6.51 5.97 12.76
N TRP A 97 -7.07 7.13 12.42
CA TRP A 97 -6.33 8.36 12.13
C TRP A 97 -6.83 9.53 13.00
N LYS A 98 -5.93 10.47 13.30
CA LYS A 98 -6.22 11.67 14.11
C LYS A 98 -6.46 12.85 13.17
N GLY A 99 -7.71 12.99 12.70
CA GLY A 99 -8.09 14.04 11.76
C GLY A 99 -7.58 13.82 10.33
N VAL A 100 -7.95 14.74 9.42
CA VAL A 100 -7.70 14.60 7.97
C VAL A 100 -6.23 14.78 7.64
N LEU A 101 -5.58 15.84 8.16
CA LEU A 101 -4.16 16.09 7.92
C LEU A 101 -3.28 14.91 8.39
N GLY A 102 -3.52 14.38 9.60
CA GLY A 102 -2.79 13.22 10.09
C GLY A 102 -3.03 11.95 9.26
N ALA A 103 -4.22 11.78 8.68
CA ALA A 103 -4.51 10.69 7.76
C ALA A 103 -3.77 10.87 6.43
N MET A 104 -3.72 12.09 5.88
CA MET A 104 -3.03 12.37 4.63
C MET A 104 -1.49 12.26 4.77
N GLU A 105 -0.92 12.69 5.89
CA GLU A 105 0.49 12.44 6.21
C GLU A 105 0.80 10.95 6.28
N TYR A 106 -0.10 10.17 6.89
CA TYR A 106 0.00 8.72 6.93
C TYR A 106 -0.06 8.12 5.52
N ALA A 107 -1.02 8.54 4.70
CA ALA A 107 -1.17 8.15 3.30
C ALA A 107 0.12 8.37 2.51
N ARG A 108 0.70 9.58 2.59
CA ARG A 108 1.93 9.94 1.90
C ARG A 108 3.10 9.06 2.32
N ASN A 109 3.22 8.75 3.61
CA ASN A 109 4.26 7.86 4.12
C ASN A 109 4.02 6.39 3.71
N LEU A 110 2.76 5.97 3.64
CA LEU A 110 2.38 4.64 3.17
C LEU A 110 2.75 4.45 1.69
N GLU A 111 2.50 5.44 0.83
CA GLU A 111 2.93 5.41 -0.56
C GLU A 111 4.44 5.30 -0.70
N LYS A 112 5.23 6.05 0.11
CA LYS A 112 6.70 5.90 0.14
C LYS A 112 7.13 4.48 0.46
N VAL A 113 6.41 3.85 1.39
CA VAL A 113 6.68 2.47 1.77
C VAL A 113 6.30 1.47 0.68
N LEU A 114 5.16 1.66 0.01
CA LEU A 114 4.78 0.82 -1.14
C LEU A 114 5.84 0.89 -2.25
N ASP A 115 6.23 2.10 -2.61
CA ASP A 115 7.25 2.41 -3.60
C ASP A 115 8.58 1.71 -3.32
N GLU A 116 9.09 1.85 -2.10
CA GLU A 116 10.35 1.23 -1.71
C GLU A 116 10.22 -0.30 -1.65
N ALA A 117 9.10 -0.84 -1.17
CA ALA A 117 8.85 -2.29 -1.15
C ALA A 117 8.84 -2.88 -2.57
N VAL A 118 8.19 -2.23 -3.53
CA VAL A 118 8.20 -2.62 -4.95
C VAL A 118 9.61 -2.57 -5.52
N ARG A 119 10.36 -1.48 -5.28
CA ARG A 119 11.75 -1.35 -5.77
C ARG A 119 12.68 -2.41 -5.18
N ILE A 120 12.54 -2.73 -3.89
CA ILE A 120 13.31 -3.83 -3.25
C ILE A 120 12.93 -5.17 -3.88
N LEU A 121 11.63 -5.44 -4.05
CA LEU A 121 11.15 -6.67 -4.67
C LEU A 121 11.69 -6.83 -6.09
N TYR A 122 11.62 -5.77 -6.90
CA TYR A 122 12.17 -5.76 -8.26
C TYR A 122 13.66 -6.08 -8.27
N ARG A 123 14.47 -5.34 -7.48
CA ARG A 123 15.92 -5.57 -7.41
C ARG A 123 16.27 -7.00 -7.00
N LYS A 124 15.50 -7.60 -6.08
CA LYS A 124 15.70 -9.00 -5.68
C LYS A 124 15.29 -9.96 -6.78
N ALA A 125 14.11 -9.78 -7.38
CA ALA A 125 13.63 -10.58 -8.50
C ALA A 125 14.65 -10.60 -9.65
N SER A 126 15.19 -9.43 -10.03
CA SER A 126 16.21 -9.29 -11.08
C SER A 126 17.49 -10.07 -10.74
N ARG A 127 18.01 -9.94 -9.51
CA ARG A 127 19.23 -10.67 -9.08
C ARG A 127 19.03 -12.19 -9.06
N THR A 128 17.81 -12.65 -8.82
CA THR A 128 17.48 -14.08 -8.79
C THR A 128 17.00 -14.64 -10.13
N GLY A 129 17.00 -13.84 -11.20
CA GLY A 129 16.59 -14.28 -12.54
C GLY A 129 15.07 -14.52 -12.71
N LYS A 130 14.22 -13.96 -11.85
CA LYS A 130 12.74 -14.11 -11.95
C LYS A 130 12.15 -13.12 -12.96
N SER A 131 12.42 -13.32 -14.25
CA SER A 131 12.02 -12.41 -15.35
C SER A 131 10.52 -12.07 -15.36
N VAL A 132 9.64 -13.07 -15.21
CA VAL A 132 8.19 -12.86 -15.19
C VAL A 132 7.74 -11.93 -14.05
N LEU A 133 8.39 -12.01 -12.88
CA LEU A 133 8.12 -11.09 -11.77
C LEU A 133 8.64 -9.69 -12.08
N CYS A 134 9.81 -9.56 -12.70
CA CYS A 134 10.34 -8.26 -13.13
C CYS A 134 9.40 -7.57 -14.12
N ASP A 135 8.85 -8.31 -15.09
CA ASP A 135 7.91 -7.77 -16.08
C ASP A 135 6.61 -7.32 -15.43
N LEU A 136 6.05 -8.13 -14.51
CA LEU A 136 4.87 -7.74 -13.72
C LEU A 136 5.10 -6.43 -12.97
N LEU A 137 6.24 -6.31 -12.28
CA LEU A 137 6.58 -5.14 -11.46
C LEU A 137 6.82 -3.89 -12.29
N ARG A 138 7.47 -4.02 -13.45
CA ARG A 138 7.72 -2.90 -14.36
C ARG A 138 6.40 -2.31 -14.88
N THR A 139 5.60 -3.17 -15.52
CA THR A 139 4.37 -2.77 -16.21
C THR A 139 3.28 -2.22 -15.29
N HIS A 140 3.20 -2.68 -14.04
CA HIS A 140 2.06 -2.37 -13.17
C HIS A 140 2.41 -1.61 -11.88
N PHE A 141 3.69 -1.46 -11.53
CA PHE A 141 4.06 -0.93 -10.22
C PHE A 141 5.19 0.10 -10.24
N LEU A 142 6.09 0.07 -11.23
CA LEU A 142 7.23 0.99 -11.31
C LEU A 142 7.00 2.17 -12.25
N ASP A 143 6.19 1.99 -13.29
CA ASP A 143 5.89 3.03 -14.30
C ASP A 143 4.67 3.90 -13.93
N GLY A 144 4.32 3.95 -12.63
CA GLY A 144 3.12 4.62 -12.12
C GLY A 144 3.30 6.12 -11.83
N GLU A 145 2.17 6.80 -11.65
CA GLU A 145 2.11 8.21 -11.26
C GLU A 145 2.69 8.46 -9.86
N HIS A 146 3.13 9.69 -9.61
CA HIS A 146 3.71 10.12 -8.34
C HIS A 146 2.62 10.36 -7.30
N VAL A 147 1.97 9.30 -6.81
CA VAL A 147 0.84 9.37 -5.85
C VAL A 147 1.19 10.20 -4.60
N GLN A 148 2.45 10.18 -4.15
CA GLN A 148 2.92 10.98 -3.02
C GLN A 148 2.78 12.49 -3.26
N GLU A 149 2.99 12.93 -4.50
CA GLU A 149 2.88 14.33 -4.92
C GLU A 149 1.40 14.73 -5.05
N GLN A 150 0.55 13.84 -5.57
CA GLN A 150 -0.91 14.04 -5.60
C GLN A 150 -1.50 14.16 -4.19
N ILE A 151 -1.09 13.28 -3.26
CA ILE A 151 -1.49 13.37 -1.86
C ILE A 151 -1.04 14.71 -1.27
N GLN A 152 0.18 15.16 -1.56
CA GLN A 152 0.67 16.45 -1.08
C GLN A 152 -0.15 17.62 -1.63
N ALA A 153 -0.46 17.61 -2.93
CA ALA A 153 -1.29 18.64 -3.55
C ALA A 153 -2.69 18.71 -2.91
N HIS A 154 -3.31 17.57 -2.60
CA HIS A 154 -4.57 17.55 -1.86
C HIS A 154 -4.40 18.01 -0.40
N MET A 155 -3.28 17.70 0.26
CA MET A 155 -3.00 18.19 1.62
C MET A 155 -2.90 19.71 1.70
N ASP A 156 -2.30 20.36 0.71
CA ASP A 156 -2.11 21.82 0.70
C ASP A 156 -3.45 22.59 0.58
N ASN A 157 -4.54 21.89 0.24
CA ASN A 157 -5.89 22.44 0.07
C ASN A 157 -6.86 22.07 1.22
N VAL A 158 -6.40 21.34 2.25
CA VAL A 158 -7.18 20.88 3.42
C VAL A 158 -6.85 21.71 4.66
#